data_AF-M1B121-F1
#
_entry.id   AF-M1B121-F1
#
_cell.length_a   1.000
_cell.length_b   1.000
_cell.length_c   1.000
_cell.angle_alpha   90.00
_cell.angle_beta   90.00
_cell.angle_gamma   90.00
#
_symmetry.space_group_name_H-M   'P 1'
#
loop_
_entity.id
_entity.type
_entity.pdbx_description
1 polymer ?
#
loop_
_entity_poly.entity_id
_entity_poly.type
_entity_poly.pdbx_seq_one_letter_code
_entity_poly.pdbx_strand_id
1 'polypeptide(L)' 'MVKVVGIIGTKLDMALIKLLLAKSPMLVKMLVEPDLQLVDEEKGVKILAELTTFQRVSGKAKVECQLERK' A
#
# COMPACT_ATOMS: atom_id res chain seq x y z
N MET A 1 -4.08 4.99 11.98
CA MET A 1 -3.21 4.93 10.79
C MET A 1 -2.59 3.56 10.76
N VAL A 2 -2.53 2.90 9.60
CA VAL A 2 -1.84 1.62 9.42
C VAL A 2 -0.57 1.85 8.61
N LYS A 3 0.51 1.20 9.00
CA LYS A 3 1.79 1.22 8.27
C LYS A 3 2.16 -0.22 7.91
N VAL A 4 2.45 -0.46 6.64
CA VAL A 4 2.89 -1.77 6.11
C VAL A 4 4.30 -1.56 5.55
N VAL A 5 5.24 -2.37 6.04
CA VAL A 5 6.68 -2.24 5.75
C VAL A 5 7.22 -3.50 5.10
N GLY A 6 8.32 -3.38 4.34
CA GLY A 6 9.06 -4.54 3.80
C GLY A 6 8.32 -5.28 2.68
N ILE A 7 7.36 -4.62 2.05
CA ILE A 7 6.59 -5.17 0.94
C ILE A 7 7.41 -5.11 -0.34
N ILE A 8 7.33 -6.18 -1.10
CA ILE A 8 8.02 -6.33 -2.38
C ILE A 8 7.06 -6.42 -3.56
N GLY A 9 5.75 -6.32 -3.30
CA GLY A 9 4.69 -6.40 -4.31
C GLY A 9 4.34 -7.83 -4.68
N THR A 10 4.53 -8.81 -3.78
CA THR A 10 4.06 -10.17 -4.04
C THR A 10 2.54 -10.22 -4.13
N LYS A 11 1.99 -11.30 -4.71
CA LYS A 11 0.54 -11.55 -4.69
C LYS A 11 -0.01 -11.55 -3.26
N LEU A 12 0.75 -12.05 -2.28
CA LEU A 12 0.35 -12.07 -0.87
C LEU A 12 0.37 -10.67 -0.25
N ASP A 13 1.40 -9.86 -0.53
CA ASP A 13 1.49 -8.47 -0.08
C ASP A 13 0.25 -7.69 -0.54
N MET A 14 -0.07 -7.80 -1.83
CA MET A 14 -1.19 -7.09 -2.44
C MET A 14 -2.53 -7.60 -1.91
N ALA A 15 -2.69 -8.92 -1.72
CA ALA A 15 -3.90 -9.48 -1.15
C ALA A 15 -4.14 -9.01 0.28
N LEU A 16 -3.10 -8.98 1.12
CA LEU A 16 -3.18 -8.49 2.49
C LEU A 16 -3.58 -7.02 2.54
N ILE A 17 -2.92 -6.18 1.75
CA ILE A 17 -3.22 -4.74 1.71
C ILE A 17 -4.65 -4.49 1.21
N LYS A 18 -5.07 -5.16 0.14
CA LYS A 18 -6.44 -5.07 -0.39
C LYS A 18 -7.48 -5.54 0.62
N LEU A 19 -7.20 -6.62 1.36
CA LEU A 19 -8.07 -7.09 2.43
C LEU A 19 -8.27 -6.01 3.49
N LEU A 20 -7.19 -5.36 3.93
CA LEU A 20 -7.25 -4.27 4.89
C LEU A 20 -8.10 -3.10 4.36
N LEU A 21 -7.88 -2.70 3.11
CA LEU A 21 -8.65 -1.62 2.47
C LEU A 21 -10.14 -1.96 2.33
N ALA A 22 -10.48 -3.22 2.06
CA ALA A 22 -11.85 -3.70 1.86
C ALA A 22 -12.60 -3.94 3.17
N LYS A 23 -11.91 -4.22 4.28
CA LYS A 23 -12.54 -4.68 5.54
C LYS A 23 -12.38 -3.71 6.71
N SER A 24 -11.61 -2.63 6.55
CA SER A 24 -11.36 -1.67 7.64
C SER A 24 -12.16 -0.37 7.45
N PRO A 25 -13.42 -0.27 7.93
CA PRO A 25 -14.24 0.93 7.78
C PRO A 25 -13.67 2.16 8.50
N MET A 26 -12.85 1.95 9.54
CA MET A 26 -12.22 3.03 10.32
C MET A 26 -10.84 3.45 9.78
N LEU A 27 -10.39 2.88 8.65
CA LEU A 27 -9.09 3.21 8.09
C LEU A 27 -9.09 4.63 7.52
N VAL A 28 -8.30 5.53 8.10
CA VAL A 28 -8.16 6.92 7.62
C VAL A 28 -6.91 7.11 6.77
N LYS A 29 -5.81 6.44 7.13
CA LYS A 29 -4.53 6.55 6.42
C LYS A 29 -3.80 5.21 6.43
N MET A 30 -3.27 4.83 5.28
CA MET A 30 -2.39 3.69 5.08
C MET A 30 -1.08 4.15 4.44
N LEU A 31 0.02 3.87 5.12
CA LEU A 31 1.37 4.13 4.63
C LEU A 31 2.01 2.80 4.24
N VAL A 32 2.57 2.77 3.03
CA VAL A 32 3.09 1.59 2.35
C VAL A 32 4.57 1.87 2.11
N GLU A 33 5.45 1.13 2.79
CA GLU A 33 6.90 1.30 2.72
C GLU A 33 7.53 0.04 2.12
N PRO A 34 7.85 0.07 0.81
CA PRO A 34 8.48 -1.06 0.15
C PRO A 34 9.89 -1.34 0.68
N ASP A 35 10.34 -2.57 0.50
CA ASP A 35 11.77 -2.87 0.66
C ASP A 35 12.54 -2.28 -0.53
N LEU A 36 13.17 -1.12 -0.30
CA LEU A 36 13.94 -0.39 -1.30
C LEU A 36 15.24 -1.10 -1.74
N GLN A 37 15.57 -2.27 -1.18
CA GLN A 37 16.63 -3.13 -1.74
C GLN A 37 16.10 -4.07 -2.83
N LEU A 38 14.79 -4.36 -2.82
CA LEU A 38 14.14 -5.37 -3.67
C LEU A 38 13.06 -4.77 -4.59
N VAL A 39 12.73 -3.50 -4.39
CA VAL A 39 11.73 -2.74 -5.14
C VAL A 39 12.39 -1.51 -5.73
N ASP A 40 12.48 -1.49 -7.05
CA ASP A 40 12.87 -0.29 -7.81
C ASP A 40 11.70 0.71 -7.88
N GLU A 41 11.98 1.92 -8.36
CA GLU A 41 11.00 2.99 -8.49
C GLU A 41 9.82 2.58 -9.39
N GLU A 42 10.07 1.89 -10.51
CA GLU A 42 9.02 1.48 -11.44
C GLU A 42 8.03 0.52 -10.78
N LYS A 43 8.53 -0.50 -10.08
CA LYS A 43 7.74 -1.46 -9.32
C LYS A 43 7.01 -0.79 -8.16
N GLY A 44 7.67 0.15 -7.47
CA GLY A 44 7.06 0.98 -6.43
C GLY A 44 5.87 1.79 -6.94
N VAL A 45 6.00 2.41 -8.11
CA VAL A 45 4.91 3.15 -8.79
C VAL A 45 3.78 2.23 -9.18
N LYS A 46 4.06 1.02 -9.69
CA LYS A 46 3.03 0.00 -10.01
C LYS A 46 2.24 -0.43 -8.77
N ILE A 47 2.92 -0.71 -7.66
CA ILE A 47 2.28 -1.03 -6.38
C ILE A 47 1.37 0.13 -5.95
N LEU A 48 1.86 1.37 -5.97
CA LEU A 48 1.07 2.54 -5.58
C LEU A 48 -0.17 2.72 -6.48
N ALA A 49 -0.01 2.61 -7.80
CA ALA A 49 -1.10 2.75 -8.77
C ALA A 49 -2.20 1.70 -8.53
N GLU A 50 -1.82 0.44 -8.31
CA GLU A 50 -2.77 -0.64 -8.05
C GLU A 50 -3.51 -0.43 -6.71
N LEU A 51 -2.82 0.01 -5.66
CA LEU A 51 -3.43 0.22 -4.34
C LEU A 51 -4.33 1.46 -4.27
N THR A 52 -3.97 2.53 -4.97
CA THR A 52 -4.74 3.78 -5.00
C THR A 52 -6.03 3.66 -5.80
N THR A 53 -6.03 2.82 -6.83
CA THR A 53 -7.20 2.51 -7.67
C THR A 53 -8.13 1.46 -7.06
N PHE A 54 -7.66 0.71 -6.05
CA PHE A 54 -8.47 -0.32 -5.39
C PHE A 54 -9.62 0.29 -4.57
N GLN A 55 -10.81 -0.30 -4.69
CA GLN A 55 -11.99 0.11 -3.92
C GLN A 55 -11.79 -0.16 -2.43
N ARG A 56 -12.18 0.80 -1.60
CA ARG A 56 -11.98 0.74 -0.14
C ARG A 56 -13.32 0.94 0.54
N VAL A 57 -13.53 0.28 1.68
CA VAL A 57 -14.76 0.47 2.46
C VAL A 57 -14.78 1.84 3.14
N SER A 58 -13.61 2.36 3.51
CA SER A 58 -13.48 3.74 3.99
C SER A 58 -13.26 4.69 2.82
N GLY A 59 -14.31 5.44 2.46
CA GLY A 59 -14.26 6.41 1.34
C GLY A 59 -13.29 7.58 1.55
N LYS A 60 -12.85 7.82 2.80
CA LYS A 60 -11.88 8.88 3.16
C LYS A 60 -10.48 8.37 3.40
N ALA A 61 -10.25 7.06 3.33
CA ALA A 61 -8.91 6.53 3.52
C ALA A 61 -7.95 7.19 2.51
N LYS A 62 -6.71 7.45 2.90
CA LYS A 62 -5.62 7.83 1.99
C LYS A 62 -4.56 6.73 1.96
N VAL A 63 -4.09 6.35 0.78
CA VAL A 63 -2.97 5.42 0.59
C VAL A 63 -1.79 6.23 0.06
N GLU A 64 -0.66 6.10 0.72
CA GLU A 64 0.61 6.75 0.34
C GLU A 64 1.69 5.68 0.31
N CYS A 65 2.53 5.67 -0.74
CA CYS A 65 3.74 4.86 -0.80
C CYS A 65 4.96 5.75 -0.58
N GLN A 66 5.86 5.34 0.31
CA GLN A 66 7.13 6.02 0.49
C GLN A 66 8.20 5.31 -0.34
N LEU A 67 8.58 5.92 -1.47
CA LEU A 67 9.56 5.36 -2.40
C LEU A 67 10.98 5.93 -2.19
N GLU A 68 11.15 6.87 -1.26
CA GLU A 68 12.44 7.50 -0.98
C GLU A 68 13.03 7.06 0.37
N ARG A 69 14.36 6.82 0.38
CA ARG A 69 15.13 6.63 1.61
C ARG A 69 15.24 7.97 2.33
N LYS A 70 14.79 8.02 3.59
CA LYS A 70 15.11 9.10 4.51
C LYS A 70 16.47 8.91 5.15
#